data_AF-A0AAV3AMF3-F1
#
_entry.id   AF-A0AAV3AMF3-F1
#
_cell.length_a   1.000
_cell.length_b   1.000
_cell.length_c   1.000
_cell.angle_alpha   90.00
_cell.angle_beta   90.00
_cell.angle_gamma   90.00
#
_symmetry.space_group_name_H-M   'P 1'
#
loop_
_entity.id
_entity.type
_entity.pdbx_description
1 polymer ?
#
loop_
_entity_poly.entity_id
_entity_poly.type
_entity_poly.pdbx_seq_one_letter_code
_entity_poly.pdbx_strand_id
1 'polypeptide(L)'
;MKSGTVSQDYDKNETDGKVGLKRRLGFFDSLSFLVGTIIGAGIFVSPKGVLEYSQLNIGVALCIWAACGVICILCTLCYAELGSSLPFAGGEYYHVRRGLGPIPAFITIWTLTLFIRPSSNAARALTFAEYVSRPFYSGCPPPELLKKSLAIGILLTLGVINSKSIKLATWVQNIFTILKMMALTLIIVYGFIEFATNPDASKPFQDAFNSQFPNAAQTAEAFFQGLYAYGGWNFLNYMAEEIKNPSKNIPRSVITAMCAVIVFYLLVNISYLTVLTPRELISSAAVSVTWADRMIPSWAWIIPVSVAISIFGSLNGGMFMLGRLNYAGSKEGHLPSLISMLHVRHLTPAPAMIISTLIACIFVIPSDLVSLTNYFSFSSWLLVGLTCVSLIVLRFREPNLERPYKVFLPLAFVVVGVSAFLVLAPIIQSPKVQYFYALLFMFSSIIIYIPFVHFKLKIPYFNKITCYLQLLLEVSPTDMFEDSKTE
;
A
#
# COMPACT_ATOMS: atom_id res chain seq x y z
N MET A 1 3.69 32.34 32.09
CA MET A 1 2.83 32.93 31.05
C MET A 1 3.71 33.37 29.88
N LYS A 2 3.97 32.49 28.92
CA LYS A 2 4.52 32.80 27.59
C LYS A 2 3.95 31.76 26.64
N SER A 3 2.77 32.09 26.10
CA SER A 3 2.23 31.49 24.88
C SER A 3 3.05 32.08 23.74
N GLY A 4 3.85 31.22 23.09
CA GLY A 4 4.68 31.57 21.95
C GLY A 4 4.45 30.52 20.87
N THR A 5 3.62 30.91 19.91
CA THR A 5 3.46 30.37 18.55
C THR A 5 4.62 29.49 18.06
N VAL A 6 4.40 28.16 18.01
CA VAL A 6 5.24 27.18 17.30
C VAL A 6 4.72 26.93 15.87
N SER A 7 3.61 27.57 15.49
CA SER A 7 2.91 27.29 14.22
C SER A 7 3.44 28.03 12.98
N GLN A 8 4.52 28.81 13.06
CA GLN A 8 4.99 29.67 11.95
C GLN A 8 6.38 29.37 11.37
N ASP A 9 7.17 28.45 11.94
CA ASP A 9 8.54 28.19 11.45
C ASP A 9 8.68 27.05 10.42
N TYR A 10 7.59 26.38 10.03
CA TYR A 10 7.67 25.24 9.11
C TYR A 10 7.79 25.57 7.62
N ASP A 11 7.64 26.85 7.23
CA ASP A 11 7.65 27.30 5.82
C ASP A 11 8.92 28.07 5.39
N LYS A 12 9.90 28.29 6.29
CA LYS A 12 11.16 28.99 5.96
C LYS A 12 12.36 28.02 5.91
N ASN A 13 12.48 27.23 4.85
CA ASN A 13 13.68 26.43 4.59
C ASN A 13 14.22 26.62 3.16
N GLU A 14 14.04 27.80 2.56
CA GLU A 14 14.58 28.11 1.22
C GLU A 14 15.98 28.76 1.22
N THR A 15 16.58 29.09 2.37
CA THR A 15 17.82 29.91 2.41
C THR A 15 19.00 29.31 3.17
N ASP A 16 19.05 28.00 3.38
CA ASP A 16 20.24 27.36 3.95
C ASP A 16 20.60 26.13 3.11
N GLY A 17 21.89 25.90 2.84
CA GLY A 17 22.40 24.87 1.91
C GLY A 17 22.15 23.41 2.34
N LYS A 18 21.11 23.17 3.14
CA LYS A 18 20.80 21.91 3.81
C LYS A 18 20.14 20.90 2.87
N VAL A 19 20.75 19.72 2.75
CA VAL A 19 20.25 18.55 2.03
C VAL A 19 19.18 17.84 2.87
N GLY A 20 17.91 18.03 2.49
CA GLY A 20 16.75 17.40 3.14
C GLY A 20 15.56 17.21 2.19
N LEU A 21 14.56 16.44 2.62
CA LEU A 21 13.32 16.23 1.85
C LEU A 21 12.56 17.55 1.70
N LYS A 22 12.11 17.87 0.48
CA LYS A 22 11.40 19.12 0.18
C LYS A 22 9.89 18.90 0.10
N ARG A 23 9.09 19.78 0.73
CA ARG A 23 7.62 19.80 0.64
C ARG A 23 7.16 20.18 -0.77
N ARG A 24 6.97 19.18 -1.64
CA ARG A 24 6.64 19.38 -3.06
C ARG A 24 5.23 18.93 -3.42
N LEU A 25 4.63 18.02 -2.68
CA LEU A 25 3.34 17.44 -3.03
C LEU A 25 2.18 18.31 -2.56
N GLY A 26 1.36 18.76 -3.52
CA GLY A 26 0.12 19.47 -3.22
C GLY A 26 -1.01 18.51 -2.83
N PHE A 27 -2.21 19.07 -2.67
CA PHE A 27 -3.43 18.30 -2.42
C PHE A 27 -3.76 17.34 -3.57
N PHE A 28 -3.70 17.82 -4.82
CA PHE A 28 -3.99 17.02 -6.00
C PHE A 28 -2.98 15.89 -6.22
N ASP A 29 -1.68 16.16 -6.00
CA ASP A 29 -0.67 15.11 -6.05
C ASP A 29 -0.92 14.07 -4.95
N SER A 30 -1.21 14.51 -3.73
CA SER A 30 -1.51 13.60 -2.60
C SER A 30 -2.74 12.73 -2.89
N LEU A 31 -3.81 13.32 -3.43
CA LEU A 31 -5.02 12.60 -3.83
C LEU A 31 -4.72 11.61 -4.96
N SER A 32 -4.00 12.05 -5.99
CA SER A 32 -3.60 11.25 -7.14
C SER A 32 -2.72 10.08 -6.74
N PHE A 33 -1.73 10.27 -5.88
CA PHE A 33 -0.91 9.18 -5.37
C PHE A 33 -1.71 8.20 -4.51
N LEU A 34 -2.63 8.71 -3.67
CA LEU A 34 -3.42 7.85 -2.79
C LEU A 34 -4.40 6.98 -3.58
N VAL A 35 -5.22 7.58 -4.44
CA VAL A 35 -6.10 6.87 -5.40
C VAL A 35 -5.26 6.00 -6.35
N GLY A 36 -4.11 6.55 -6.77
CA GLY A 36 -3.02 5.94 -7.53
C GLY A 36 -2.54 4.61 -6.97
N THR A 37 -2.37 4.56 -5.66
CA THR A 37 -1.81 3.42 -4.95
C THR A 37 -2.89 2.40 -4.57
N ILE A 38 -4.07 2.86 -4.14
CA ILE A 38 -5.19 2.01 -3.74
C ILE A 38 -5.77 1.27 -4.96
N ILE A 39 -6.12 2.02 -6.00
CA ILE A 39 -6.67 1.44 -7.22
C ILE A 39 -5.52 0.79 -7.99
N GLY A 40 -5.43 -0.52 -7.99
CA GLY A 40 -4.36 -1.24 -8.67
C GLY A 40 -4.83 -2.61 -9.13
N ALA A 41 -3.99 -3.62 -8.92
CA ALA A 41 -4.31 -5.01 -9.25
C ALA A 41 -5.58 -5.53 -8.58
N GLY A 42 -5.86 -5.06 -7.35
CA GLY A 42 -6.91 -5.63 -6.50
C GLY A 42 -8.31 -5.60 -7.10
N ILE A 43 -8.75 -4.50 -7.71
CA ILE A 43 -10.11 -4.41 -8.30
C ILE A 43 -10.30 -5.33 -9.51
N PHE A 44 -9.22 -5.77 -10.15
CA PHE A 44 -9.28 -6.68 -11.31
C PHE A 44 -9.16 -8.15 -10.90
N VAL A 45 -8.63 -8.45 -9.71
CA VAL A 45 -8.39 -9.81 -9.22
C VAL A 45 -9.40 -10.22 -8.15
N SER A 46 -9.65 -9.35 -7.15
CA SER A 46 -10.49 -9.64 -6.00
C SER A 46 -11.96 -9.95 -6.30
N PRO A 47 -12.63 -9.43 -7.37
CA PRO A 47 -14.03 -9.76 -7.64
C PRO A 47 -14.31 -11.27 -7.70
N LYS A 48 -13.39 -12.03 -8.32
CA LYS A 48 -13.46 -13.49 -8.38
C LYS A 48 -13.45 -14.12 -6.99
N GLY A 49 -12.44 -13.80 -6.18
CA GLY A 49 -12.28 -14.37 -4.85
C GLY A 49 -13.43 -13.98 -3.91
N VAL A 50 -13.84 -12.71 -3.92
CA VAL A 50 -14.98 -12.24 -3.09
C VAL A 50 -16.26 -12.99 -3.45
N LEU A 51 -16.55 -13.17 -4.74
CA LEU A 51 -17.78 -13.86 -5.17
C LEU A 51 -17.73 -15.38 -4.90
N GLU A 52 -16.58 -16.02 -5.12
CA GLU A 52 -16.36 -17.43 -4.84
C GLU A 52 -16.56 -17.75 -3.34
N TYR A 53 -15.92 -16.98 -2.46
CA TYR A 53 -16.07 -17.14 -1.02
C TYR A 53 -17.43 -16.64 -0.50
N SER A 54 -18.16 -15.82 -1.25
CA SER A 54 -19.56 -15.47 -0.94
C SER A 54 -20.56 -16.52 -1.42
N GLN A 55 -20.11 -17.71 -1.83
CA GLN A 55 -20.98 -18.79 -2.33
C GLN A 55 -21.84 -18.35 -3.53
N LEU A 56 -21.26 -17.52 -4.41
CA LEU A 56 -21.96 -16.91 -5.56
C LEU A 56 -23.15 -16.01 -5.19
N ASN A 57 -23.33 -15.69 -3.90
CA ASN A 57 -24.35 -14.76 -3.44
C ASN A 57 -23.92 -13.32 -3.74
N ILE A 58 -24.57 -12.71 -4.73
CA ILE A 58 -24.25 -11.37 -5.24
C ILE A 58 -24.48 -10.31 -4.18
N GLY A 59 -25.60 -10.39 -3.46
CA GLY A 59 -25.96 -9.44 -2.42
C GLY A 59 -24.92 -9.42 -1.30
N VAL A 60 -24.52 -10.61 -0.83
CA VAL A 60 -23.46 -10.76 0.17
C VAL A 60 -22.12 -10.24 -0.35
N ALA A 61 -21.73 -10.58 -1.58
CA ALA A 61 -20.48 -10.10 -2.18
C ALA A 61 -20.40 -8.56 -2.23
N LEU A 62 -21.47 -7.88 -2.65
CA LEU A 62 -21.55 -6.41 -2.69
C LEU A 62 -21.53 -5.81 -1.28
N CYS A 63 -22.23 -6.42 -0.32
CA CYS A 63 -22.16 -6.01 1.09
C CYS A 63 -20.73 -6.13 1.65
N ILE A 64 -19.99 -7.17 1.30
CA ILE A 64 -18.60 -7.35 1.70
C ILE A 64 -17.70 -6.27 1.09
N TRP A 65 -17.89 -5.91 -0.19
CA TRP A 65 -17.16 -4.80 -0.81
C TRP A 65 -17.40 -3.47 -0.10
N ALA A 66 -18.66 -3.18 0.27
CA ALA A 66 -19.02 -1.99 1.02
C ALA A 66 -18.42 -2.02 2.44
N ALA A 67 -18.54 -3.15 3.15
CA ALA A 67 -18.03 -3.32 4.50
C ALA A 67 -16.50 -3.20 4.56
N CYS A 68 -15.76 -3.79 3.59
CA CYS A 68 -14.33 -3.59 3.44
C CYS A 68 -13.97 -2.10 3.29
N GLY A 69 -14.73 -1.38 2.46
CA GLY A 69 -14.59 0.05 2.28
C GLY A 69 -14.75 0.85 3.57
N VAL A 70 -15.81 0.56 4.33
CA VAL A 70 -16.07 1.18 5.63
C VAL A 70 -14.94 0.89 6.61
N ILE A 71 -14.51 -0.37 6.74
CA ILE A 71 -13.38 -0.75 7.60
C ILE A 71 -12.13 0.05 7.23
N CYS A 72 -11.83 0.16 5.93
CA CYS A 72 -10.68 0.94 5.47
C CYS A 72 -10.85 2.42 5.80
N ILE A 73 -12.03 3.04 5.67
CA ILE A 73 -12.27 4.41 6.15
C ILE A 73 -11.95 4.52 7.64
N LEU A 74 -12.43 3.60 8.49
CA LEU A 74 -12.16 3.67 9.92
C LEU A 74 -10.65 3.65 10.23
N CYS A 75 -9.91 2.70 9.63
CA CYS A 75 -8.45 2.62 9.78
C CYS A 75 -7.77 3.92 9.35
N THR A 76 -8.24 4.44 8.24
CA THR A 76 -7.69 5.58 7.55
C THR A 76 -7.93 6.89 8.31
N LEU A 77 -9.05 7.03 9.02
CA LEU A 77 -9.31 8.15 9.92
C LEU A 77 -8.34 8.15 11.12
N CYS A 78 -8.03 6.98 11.70
CA CYS A 78 -7.01 6.88 12.75
C CYS A 78 -5.63 7.33 12.24
N TYR A 79 -5.27 6.90 11.03
CA TYR A 79 -4.01 7.28 10.39
C TYR A 79 -3.98 8.74 9.94
N ALA A 80 -5.12 9.36 9.64
CA ALA A 80 -5.20 10.78 9.33
C ALA A 80 -4.87 11.64 10.56
N GLU A 81 -5.30 11.23 11.76
CA GLU A 81 -4.91 11.90 13.00
C GLU A 81 -3.40 11.79 13.24
N LEU A 82 -2.85 10.57 13.17
CA LEU A 82 -1.42 10.34 13.37
C LEU A 82 -0.58 11.12 12.35
N GLY A 83 -0.88 11.00 11.06
CA GLY A 83 -0.11 11.65 10.00
C GLY A 83 -0.24 13.19 9.97
N SER A 84 -1.37 13.74 10.43
CA SER A 84 -1.56 15.19 10.53
C SER A 84 -0.93 15.81 11.79
N SER A 85 -0.84 15.02 12.88
CA SER A 85 -0.26 15.46 14.17
C SER A 85 1.26 15.23 14.22
N LEU A 86 1.73 14.19 13.56
CA LEU A 86 3.14 13.79 13.50
C LEU A 86 3.56 13.64 12.02
N PRO A 87 3.73 14.75 11.27
CA PRO A 87 3.96 14.72 9.83
C PRO A 87 5.42 14.41 9.48
N PHE A 88 5.94 13.30 10.01
CA PHE A 88 7.30 12.80 9.78
C PHE A 88 7.31 11.66 8.76
N ALA A 89 8.45 11.43 8.12
CA ALA A 89 8.64 10.30 7.23
C ALA A 89 8.68 8.99 8.04
N GLY A 90 8.21 7.89 7.43
CA GLY A 90 8.30 6.55 8.02
C GLY A 90 6.96 5.91 8.40
N GLY A 91 5.85 6.64 8.36
CA GLY A 91 4.51 6.09 8.58
C GLY A 91 4.37 5.33 9.90
N GLU A 92 3.91 4.09 9.85
CA GLU A 92 3.71 3.22 11.01
C GLU A 92 4.93 3.12 11.91
N TYR A 93 6.14 3.07 11.33
CA TYR A 93 7.38 2.98 12.12
C TYR A 93 7.50 4.14 13.12
N TYR A 94 7.31 5.37 12.63
CA TYR A 94 7.44 6.57 13.45
C TYR A 94 6.33 6.61 14.51
N HIS A 95 5.10 6.30 14.11
CA HIS A 95 3.95 6.31 15.01
C HIS A 95 4.11 5.29 16.12
N VAL A 96 4.47 4.04 15.80
CA VAL A 96 4.74 2.98 16.78
C VAL A 96 5.91 3.35 17.70
N ARG A 97 6.97 3.95 17.16
CA ARG A 97 8.10 4.42 17.98
C ARG A 97 7.69 5.45 19.01
N ARG A 98 6.90 6.46 18.60
CA ARG A 98 6.49 7.56 19.48
C ARG A 98 5.58 7.07 20.61
N GLY A 99 4.64 6.17 20.33
CA GLY A 99 3.71 5.68 21.35
C GLY A 99 4.19 4.46 22.14
N LEU A 100 4.81 3.47 21.48
CA LEU A 100 5.15 2.16 22.06
C LEU A 100 6.65 1.92 22.29
N GLY A 101 7.51 2.84 21.85
CA GLY A 101 8.95 2.79 22.10
C GLY A 101 9.77 2.04 21.02
N PRO A 102 11.08 1.82 21.28
CA PRO A 102 12.03 1.45 20.25
C PRO A 102 11.95 -0.01 19.78
N ILE A 103 11.63 -0.96 20.67
CA ILE A 103 11.56 -2.39 20.32
C ILE A 103 10.40 -2.67 19.35
N PRO A 104 9.13 -2.29 19.64
CA PRO A 104 8.03 -2.47 18.69
C PRO A 104 8.26 -1.72 17.37
N ALA A 105 8.94 -0.56 17.43
CA ALA A 105 9.31 0.18 16.23
C ALA A 105 10.32 -0.58 15.37
N PHE A 106 11.33 -1.21 15.99
CA PHE A 106 12.30 -2.02 15.24
C PHE A 106 11.63 -3.23 14.57
N ILE A 107 10.75 -3.94 15.28
CA ILE A 107 9.94 -5.03 14.70
C ILE A 107 9.12 -4.51 13.52
N THR A 108 8.50 -3.33 13.66
CA THR A 108 7.69 -2.71 12.62
C THR A 108 8.51 -2.42 11.37
N ILE A 109 9.65 -1.75 11.48
CA ILE A 109 10.46 -1.42 10.31
C ILE A 109 11.12 -2.65 9.69
N TRP A 110 11.63 -3.58 10.49
CA TRP A 110 12.16 -4.85 10.01
C TRP A 110 11.14 -5.59 9.13
N THR A 111 9.92 -5.71 9.64
CA THR A 111 8.84 -6.43 8.97
C THR A 111 8.36 -5.68 7.72
N LEU A 112 8.24 -4.36 7.79
CA LEU A 112 7.83 -3.56 6.64
C LEU A 112 8.87 -3.59 5.50
N THR A 113 10.15 -3.40 5.85
CA THR A 113 11.25 -3.24 4.89
C THR A 113 11.65 -4.56 4.24
N LEU A 114 11.75 -5.65 5.01
CA LEU A 114 12.26 -6.93 4.50
C LEU A 114 11.17 -7.87 4.02
N PHE A 115 9.92 -7.67 4.43
CA PHE A 115 8.84 -8.62 4.15
C PHE A 115 7.63 -7.98 3.48
N ILE A 116 6.86 -7.16 4.22
CA ILE A 116 5.54 -6.70 3.80
C ILE A 116 5.60 -5.87 2.50
N ARG A 117 6.47 -4.87 2.42
CA ARG A 117 6.50 -3.98 1.25
C ARG A 117 7.14 -4.62 0.02
N PRO A 118 8.28 -5.33 0.11
CA PRO A 118 8.83 -6.06 -1.03
C PRO A 118 7.89 -7.14 -1.56
N SER A 119 7.27 -7.94 -0.68
CA SER A 119 6.32 -8.98 -1.10
C SER A 119 5.09 -8.39 -1.80
N SER A 120 4.51 -7.31 -1.26
CA SER A 120 3.39 -6.61 -1.90
C SER A 120 3.75 -6.09 -3.30
N ASN A 121 4.94 -5.50 -3.47
CA ASN A 121 5.41 -5.04 -4.77
C ASN A 121 5.69 -6.21 -5.73
N ALA A 122 6.24 -7.32 -5.25
CA ALA A 122 6.45 -8.53 -6.06
C ALA A 122 5.12 -9.13 -6.55
N ALA A 123 4.11 -9.24 -5.69
CA ALA A 123 2.78 -9.73 -6.04
C ALA A 123 2.10 -8.83 -7.11
N ARG A 124 2.21 -7.51 -6.96
CA ARG A 124 1.73 -6.56 -7.96
C ARG A 124 2.50 -6.69 -9.29
N ALA A 125 3.81 -6.88 -9.26
CA ALA A 125 4.63 -7.05 -10.47
C ALA A 125 4.31 -8.37 -11.21
N LEU A 126 4.06 -9.45 -10.48
CA LEU A 126 3.58 -10.71 -11.05
C LEU A 126 2.18 -10.56 -11.67
N THR A 127 1.29 -9.81 -11.01
CA THR A 127 -0.03 -9.51 -11.58
C THR A 127 0.09 -8.69 -12.86
N PHE A 128 0.96 -7.67 -12.87
CA PHE A 128 1.26 -6.90 -14.08
C PHE A 128 1.70 -7.82 -15.22
N ALA A 129 2.63 -8.73 -14.94
CA ALA A 129 3.14 -9.66 -15.94
C ALA A 129 2.06 -10.63 -16.46
N GLU A 130 1.15 -11.12 -15.61
CA GLU A 130 0.01 -11.94 -16.03
C GLU A 130 -0.89 -11.17 -17.01
N TYR A 131 -1.32 -9.96 -16.65
CA TYR A 131 -2.24 -9.17 -17.48
C TYR A 131 -1.61 -8.69 -18.80
N VAL A 132 -0.31 -8.37 -18.81
CA VAL A 132 0.39 -7.97 -20.04
C VAL A 132 0.62 -9.15 -20.97
N SER A 133 0.90 -10.34 -20.44
CA SER A 133 1.16 -11.52 -21.27
C SER A 133 -0.13 -12.22 -21.73
N ARG A 134 -1.22 -12.13 -20.97
CA ARG A 134 -2.48 -12.86 -21.24
C ARG A 134 -3.03 -12.71 -22.67
N PRO A 135 -3.06 -11.51 -23.29
CA PRO A 135 -3.56 -11.34 -24.66
C PRO A 135 -2.79 -12.16 -25.71
N PHE A 136 -1.52 -12.48 -25.43
CA PHE A 136 -0.66 -13.27 -26.34
C PHE A 136 -0.80 -14.78 -26.14
N TYR A 137 -1.51 -15.22 -25.11
CA TYR A 137 -1.73 -16.63 -24.76
C TYR A 137 -3.22 -16.92 -24.58
N SER A 138 -4.00 -16.70 -25.65
CA SER A 138 -5.43 -17.02 -25.68
C SER A 138 -5.63 -18.55 -25.63
N GLY A 139 -6.10 -19.07 -24.49
CA GLY A 139 -6.44 -20.49 -24.31
C GLY A 139 -5.44 -21.32 -23.49
N CYS A 140 -4.27 -20.78 -23.14
CA CYS A 140 -3.32 -21.43 -22.23
C CYS A 140 -2.74 -20.41 -21.23
N PRO A 141 -2.28 -20.84 -20.04
CA PRO A 141 -1.62 -19.92 -19.11
C PRO A 141 -0.25 -19.48 -19.66
N PRO A 142 0.14 -18.20 -19.52
CA PRO A 142 1.46 -17.72 -19.91
C PRO A 142 2.58 -18.47 -19.15
N PRO A 143 3.73 -18.78 -19.79
CA PRO A 143 4.84 -19.45 -19.15
C PRO A 143 5.34 -18.72 -17.89
N GLU A 144 5.65 -19.46 -16.84
CA GLU A 144 6.06 -18.88 -15.56
C GLU A 144 7.35 -18.05 -15.66
N LEU A 145 8.33 -18.53 -16.44
CA LEU A 145 9.58 -17.83 -16.68
C LEU A 145 9.37 -16.45 -17.34
N LEU A 146 8.44 -16.37 -18.29
CA LEU A 146 8.09 -15.11 -18.94
C LEU A 146 7.50 -14.13 -17.92
N LYS A 147 6.56 -14.60 -17.09
CA LYS A 147 5.93 -13.77 -16.06
C LYS A 147 6.93 -13.25 -15.03
N LYS A 148 7.80 -14.12 -14.53
CA LYS A 148 8.85 -13.75 -13.57
C LYS A 148 9.85 -12.75 -14.18
N SER A 149 10.23 -12.94 -15.45
CA SER A 149 11.14 -12.04 -16.16
C SER A 149 10.53 -10.64 -16.36
N LEU A 150 9.27 -10.57 -16.79
CA LEU A 150 8.55 -9.30 -16.94
C LEU A 150 8.35 -8.60 -15.58
N ALA A 151 8.04 -9.34 -14.52
CA ALA A 151 7.91 -8.82 -13.17
C ALA A 151 9.22 -8.22 -12.64
N ILE A 152 10.35 -8.90 -12.84
CA ILE A 152 11.67 -8.36 -12.49
C ILE A 152 12.00 -7.13 -13.34
N GLY A 153 11.74 -7.18 -14.66
CA GLY A 153 11.99 -6.06 -15.56
C GLY A 153 11.24 -4.79 -15.17
N ILE A 154 9.97 -4.91 -14.74
CA ILE A 154 9.18 -3.74 -14.33
C ILE A 154 9.64 -3.17 -12.98
N LEU A 155 10.00 -4.04 -12.03
CA LEU A 155 10.56 -3.62 -10.73
C LEU A 155 11.87 -2.84 -10.92
N LEU A 156 12.79 -3.36 -11.73
CA LEU A 156 14.07 -2.70 -12.03
C LEU A 156 13.86 -1.35 -12.73
N THR A 157 12.95 -1.31 -13.71
CA THR A 157 12.60 -0.08 -14.44
C THR A 157 12.09 1.00 -13.49
N LEU A 158 11.12 0.67 -12.64
CA LEU A 158 10.56 1.58 -11.64
C LEU A 158 11.59 1.97 -10.58
N GLY A 159 12.43 1.03 -10.15
CA GLY A 159 13.54 1.29 -9.23
C GLY A 159 14.49 2.36 -9.77
N VAL A 160 14.85 2.29 -11.06
CA VAL A 160 15.70 3.29 -11.73
C VAL A 160 14.99 4.64 -11.86
N ILE A 161 13.74 4.67 -12.32
CA ILE A 161 12.96 5.91 -12.48
C ILE A 161 12.84 6.65 -11.13
N ASN A 162 12.47 5.92 -10.09
CA ASN A 162 12.25 6.48 -8.75
C ASN A 162 13.56 6.88 -8.05
N SER A 163 14.69 6.26 -8.41
CA SER A 163 16.01 6.67 -7.91
C SER A 163 16.52 7.95 -8.58
N LYS A 164 16.18 8.19 -9.85
CA LYS A 164 16.69 9.35 -10.63
C LYS A 164 15.88 10.63 -10.43
N SER A 165 14.55 10.59 -10.35
CA SER A 165 13.78 11.84 -10.27
C SER A 165 12.39 11.66 -9.65
N ILE A 166 12.17 12.35 -8.52
CA ILE A 166 10.85 12.46 -7.88
C ILE A 166 9.84 13.16 -8.78
N LYS A 167 10.27 14.18 -9.55
CA LYS A 167 9.38 14.91 -10.46
C LYS A 167 8.86 13.99 -11.56
N LEU A 168 9.75 13.20 -12.15
CA LEU A 168 9.38 12.22 -13.17
C LEU A 168 8.43 11.17 -12.58
N ALA A 169 8.77 10.60 -11.41
CA ALA A 169 7.92 9.64 -10.71
C ALA A 169 6.51 10.17 -10.42
N THR A 170 6.40 11.43 -9.99
CA THR A 170 5.13 12.11 -9.70
C THR A 170 4.32 12.37 -10.98
N TRP A 171 4.98 12.83 -12.04
CA TRP A 171 4.33 13.06 -13.32
C TRP A 171 3.79 11.75 -13.92
N VAL A 172 4.61 10.69 -13.91
CA VAL A 172 4.23 9.34 -14.32
C VAL A 172 3.03 8.83 -13.50
N GLN A 173 3.05 9.03 -12.18
CA GLN A 173 1.93 8.66 -11.31
C GLN A 173 0.63 9.38 -11.69
N ASN A 174 0.69 10.70 -11.88
CA ASN A 174 -0.49 11.52 -12.14
C ASN A 174 -1.15 11.11 -13.47
N ILE A 175 -0.35 10.91 -14.53
CA ILE A 175 -0.86 10.47 -15.82
C ILE A 175 -1.51 9.10 -15.74
N PHE A 176 -0.83 8.12 -15.14
CA PHE A 176 -1.39 6.77 -15.02
C PHE A 176 -2.60 6.70 -14.10
N THR A 177 -2.69 7.61 -13.13
CA THR A 177 -3.89 7.73 -12.30
C THR A 177 -5.06 8.28 -13.10
N ILE A 178 -4.87 9.30 -13.95
CA ILE A 178 -5.94 9.79 -14.82
C ILE A 178 -6.39 8.69 -15.80
N LEU A 179 -5.44 8.04 -16.48
CA LEU A 179 -5.75 7.00 -17.47
C LEU A 179 -6.52 5.82 -16.87
N LYS A 180 -6.10 5.32 -15.70
CA LYS A 180 -6.84 4.21 -15.05
C LYS A 180 -8.21 4.63 -14.55
N MET A 181 -8.39 5.88 -14.09
CA MET A 181 -9.70 6.39 -13.68
C MET A 181 -10.65 6.50 -14.87
N MET A 182 -10.14 6.90 -16.05
CA MET A 182 -10.90 6.86 -17.29
C MET A 182 -11.33 5.44 -17.64
N ALA A 183 -10.42 4.45 -17.55
CA ALA A 183 -10.74 3.06 -17.84
C ALA A 183 -11.82 2.48 -16.91
N LEU A 184 -11.74 2.75 -15.59
CA LEU A 184 -12.80 2.34 -14.67
C LEU A 184 -14.12 3.05 -14.94
N THR A 185 -14.07 4.34 -15.29
CA THR A 185 -15.27 5.09 -15.67
C THR A 185 -15.92 4.49 -16.93
N LEU A 186 -15.13 4.06 -17.91
CA LEU A 186 -15.65 3.36 -19.09
C LEU A 186 -16.38 2.07 -18.70
N ILE A 187 -15.77 1.23 -17.86
CA ILE A 187 -16.43 0.01 -17.37
C ILE A 187 -17.79 0.34 -16.75
N ILE A 188 -17.82 1.31 -15.83
CA ILE A 188 -19.04 1.75 -15.15
C ILE A 188 -20.10 2.24 -16.15
N VAL A 189 -19.73 3.12 -17.08
CA VAL A 189 -20.67 3.70 -18.06
C VAL A 189 -21.27 2.61 -18.95
N TYR A 190 -20.46 1.69 -19.47
CA TYR A 190 -20.96 0.59 -20.29
C TYR A 190 -21.80 -0.40 -19.47
N GLY A 191 -21.44 -0.64 -18.20
CA GLY A 191 -22.28 -1.42 -17.28
C GLY A 191 -23.67 -0.82 -17.07
N PHE A 192 -23.77 0.50 -16.98
CA PHE A 192 -25.05 1.20 -16.90
C PHE A 192 -25.83 1.18 -18.22
N ILE A 193 -25.14 1.30 -19.36
CA ILE A 193 -25.77 1.15 -20.68
C ILE A 193 -26.39 -0.24 -20.77
N GLU A 194 -25.63 -1.30 -20.49
CA GLU A 194 -26.14 -2.68 -20.51
C GLU A 194 -27.34 -2.87 -19.58
N PHE A 195 -27.26 -2.32 -18.36
CA PHE A 195 -28.36 -2.38 -17.40
C PHE A 195 -29.63 -1.70 -17.90
N ALA A 196 -29.50 -0.61 -18.68
CA ALA A 196 -30.62 0.13 -19.24
C ALA A 196 -31.19 -0.49 -20.52
N THR A 197 -30.35 -1.12 -21.35
CA THR A 197 -30.75 -1.62 -22.67
C THR A 197 -31.14 -3.09 -22.67
N ASN A 198 -30.53 -3.91 -21.80
CA ASN A 198 -30.78 -5.33 -21.73
C ASN A 198 -31.68 -5.67 -20.53
N PRO A 199 -32.94 -6.09 -20.75
CA PRO A 199 -33.86 -6.45 -19.67
C PRO A 199 -33.31 -7.54 -18.73
N ASP A 200 -32.46 -8.43 -19.27
CA ASP A 200 -31.90 -9.56 -18.55
C ASP A 200 -30.76 -9.16 -17.61
N ALA A 201 -30.14 -8.00 -17.81
CA ALA A 201 -29.05 -7.49 -16.98
C ALA A 201 -29.50 -7.19 -15.53
N SER A 202 -30.80 -7.03 -15.30
CA SER A 202 -31.37 -6.81 -13.97
C SER A 202 -31.63 -8.12 -13.19
N LYS A 203 -31.75 -9.27 -13.89
CA LYS A 203 -32.10 -10.56 -13.29
C LYS A 203 -31.15 -10.99 -12.15
N PRO A 204 -29.81 -10.84 -12.27
CA PRO A 204 -28.89 -11.20 -11.18
C PRO A 204 -29.13 -10.41 -9.88
N PHE A 205 -29.73 -9.22 -9.97
CA PHE A 205 -29.96 -8.34 -8.82
C PHE A 205 -31.34 -8.51 -8.18
N GLN A 206 -32.32 -9.08 -8.90
CA GLN A 206 -33.65 -9.34 -8.34
C GLN A 206 -33.60 -10.44 -7.27
N ASP A 207 -32.82 -11.49 -7.52
CA ASP A 207 -32.60 -12.61 -6.60
C ASP A 207 -31.20 -12.58 -5.98
N ALA A 208 -30.67 -11.38 -5.70
CA ALA A 208 -29.27 -11.18 -5.31
C ALA A 208 -28.85 -12.01 -4.07
N PHE A 209 -29.79 -12.32 -3.18
CA PHE A 209 -29.56 -13.06 -1.93
C PHE A 209 -30.04 -14.52 -1.97
N ASN A 210 -30.51 -15.03 -3.11
CA ASN A 210 -31.14 -16.36 -3.18
C ASN A 210 -30.12 -17.52 -3.12
N SER A 211 -28.83 -17.24 -3.35
CA SER A 211 -27.77 -18.23 -3.19
C SER A 211 -27.45 -18.50 -1.71
N GLN A 212 -26.85 -19.66 -1.43
CA GLN A 212 -26.46 -20.06 -0.07
C GLN A 212 -25.64 -18.98 0.63
N PHE A 213 -25.94 -18.72 1.90
CA PHE A 213 -25.12 -17.81 2.71
C PHE A 213 -23.78 -18.48 3.07
N PRO A 214 -22.66 -17.74 2.97
CA PRO A 214 -21.36 -18.28 3.34
C PRO A 214 -21.28 -18.54 4.85
N ASN A 215 -20.51 -19.54 5.24
CA ASN A 215 -20.18 -19.76 6.64
C ASN A 215 -19.17 -18.71 7.15
N ALA A 216 -18.86 -18.74 8.45
CA ALA A 216 -17.97 -17.75 9.06
C ALA A 216 -16.55 -17.74 8.46
N ALA A 217 -16.02 -18.90 8.08
CA ALA A 217 -14.69 -19.02 7.49
C ALA A 217 -14.65 -18.47 6.05
N GLN A 218 -15.65 -18.83 5.25
CA GLN A 218 -15.83 -18.30 3.90
C GLN A 218 -16.03 -16.79 3.90
N THR A 219 -16.82 -16.27 4.87
CA THR A 219 -16.98 -14.82 5.05
C THR A 219 -15.66 -14.13 5.35
N ALA A 220 -14.83 -14.70 6.25
CA ALA A 220 -13.50 -14.16 6.55
C ALA A 220 -12.57 -14.14 5.33
N GLU A 221 -12.54 -15.22 4.53
CA GLU A 221 -11.79 -15.29 3.28
C GLU A 221 -12.25 -14.23 2.26
N ALA A 222 -13.56 -14.03 2.11
CA ALA A 222 -14.10 -12.98 1.26
C ALA A 222 -13.67 -11.57 1.73
N PHE A 223 -13.64 -11.32 3.05
CA PHE A 223 -13.10 -10.08 3.60
C PHE A 223 -11.60 -9.92 3.29
N PHE A 224 -10.78 -10.96 3.37
CA PHE A 224 -9.36 -10.86 2.98
C PHE A 224 -9.19 -10.46 1.51
N GLN A 225 -9.98 -11.05 0.61
CA GLN A 225 -9.96 -10.70 -0.81
C GLN A 225 -10.39 -9.25 -1.05
N GLY A 226 -11.45 -8.78 -0.37
CA GLY A 226 -11.93 -7.40 -0.47
C GLY A 226 -10.95 -6.38 0.12
N LEU A 227 -10.43 -6.63 1.33
CA LEU A 227 -9.48 -5.74 2.00
C LEU A 227 -8.15 -5.64 1.24
N TYR A 228 -7.72 -6.70 0.55
CA TYR A 228 -6.58 -6.65 -0.36
C TYR A 228 -6.78 -5.59 -1.45
N ALA A 229 -7.98 -5.49 -2.03
CA ALA A 229 -8.27 -4.52 -3.08
C ALA A 229 -8.27 -3.06 -2.60
N TYR A 230 -8.63 -2.82 -1.34
CA TYR A 230 -8.56 -1.49 -0.73
C TYR A 230 -7.18 -1.14 -0.15
N GLY A 231 -6.19 -2.04 -0.24
CA GLY A 231 -4.87 -1.84 0.34
C GLY A 231 -4.12 -0.66 -0.26
N GLY A 232 -3.44 0.14 0.59
CA GLY A 232 -2.66 1.31 0.17
C GLY A 232 -3.13 2.64 0.75
N TRP A 233 -4.20 2.64 1.54
CA TRP A 233 -4.77 3.81 2.19
C TRP A 233 -3.82 4.52 3.19
N ASN A 234 -2.79 3.82 3.69
CA ASN A 234 -1.76 4.35 4.58
C ASN A 234 -0.66 5.15 3.85
N PHE A 235 -0.71 5.26 2.51
CA PHE A 235 0.36 5.85 1.70
C PHE A 235 0.82 7.24 2.17
N LEU A 236 -0.10 8.17 2.44
CA LEU A 236 0.26 9.56 2.77
C LEU A 236 1.03 9.68 4.09
N ASN A 237 0.92 8.71 5.01
CA ASN A 237 1.67 8.72 6.26
C ASN A 237 3.17 8.50 6.03
N TYR A 238 3.56 7.78 4.98
CA TYR A 238 4.96 7.61 4.60
C TYR A 238 5.56 8.85 3.96
N MET A 239 4.69 9.72 3.43
CA MET A 239 5.03 10.87 2.61
C MET A 239 4.79 12.21 3.33
N ALA A 240 4.47 12.19 4.62
CA ALA A 240 3.99 13.36 5.33
C ALA A 240 4.98 14.54 5.33
N GLU A 241 6.29 14.27 5.31
CA GLU A 241 7.35 15.31 5.21
C GLU A 241 7.39 15.99 3.83
N GLU A 242 6.93 15.33 2.76
CA GLU A 242 6.95 15.87 1.40
C GLU A 242 5.63 16.56 1.01
N ILE A 243 4.58 16.42 1.85
CA ILE A 243 3.27 17.03 1.63
C ILE A 243 3.28 18.49 2.09
N LYS A 244 2.77 19.39 1.23
CA LYS A 244 2.49 20.79 1.59
C LYS A 244 1.31 20.83 2.55
N ASN A 245 1.38 21.61 3.63
CA ASN A 245 0.29 21.75 4.62
C ASN A 245 -0.32 20.40 5.08
N PRO A 246 0.48 19.48 5.65
CA PRO A 246 0.07 18.11 5.96
C PRO A 246 -1.14 18.06 6.89
N SER A 247 -1.22 18.99 7.84
CA SER A 247 -2.33 19.14 8.80
C SER A 247 -3.70 19.26 8.15
N LYS A 248 -3.79 19.84 6.95
CA LYS A 248 -5.04 20.00 6.19
C LYS A 248 -5.13 19.00 5.03
N ASN A 249 -4.03 18.78 4.32
CA ASN A 249 -4.04 17.99 3.09
C ASN A 249 -4.13 16.49 3.36
N ILE A 250 -3.48 15.96 4.40
CA ILE A 250 -3.56 14.52 4.71
C ILE A 250 -5.02 14.11 4.98
N PRO A 251 -5.76 14.71 5.95
CA PRO A 251 -7.13 14.29 6.23
C PRO A 251 -8.07 14.45 5.03
N ARG A 252 -7.96 15.57 4.29
CA ARG A 252 -8.82 15.85 3.13
C ARG A 252 -8.58 14.87 1.99
N SER A 253 -7.32 14.64 1.61
CA SER A 253 -6.98 13.73 0.52
C SER A 253 -7.42 12.31 0.85
N VAL A 254 -7.23 11.92 2.10
CA VAL A 254 -7.56 10.60 2.62
C VAL A 254 -9.06 10.29 2.55
N ILE A 255 -9.90 11.17 3.11
CA ILE A 255 -11.35 10.96 3.14
C ILE A 255 -11.91 10.96 1.72
N THR A 256 -11.48 11.95 0.91
CA THR A 256 -11.92 12.08 -0.48
C THR A 256 -11.54 10.85 -1.31
N ALA A 257 -10.30 10.37 -1.18
CA ALA A 257 -9.85 9.17 -1.89
C ALA A 257 -10.66 7.95 -1.51
N MET A 258 -10.84 7.68 -0.22
CA MET A 258 -11.55 6.48 0.23
C MET A 258 -13.01 6.46 -0.20
N CYS A 259 -13.73 7.58 -0.05
CA CYS A 259 -15.11 7.67 -0.51
C CYS A 259 -15.23 7.43 -2.02
N ALA A 260 -14.33 8.03 -2.81
CA ALA A 260 -14.30 7.81 -4.25
C ALA A 260 -14.03 6.33 -4.58
N VAL A 261 -13.00 5.72 -3.99
CA VAL A 261 -12.64 4.31 -4.25
C VAL A 261 -13.80 3.37 -3.96
N ILE A 262 -14.51 3.54 -2.85
CA ILE A 262 -15.66 2.69 -2.49
C ILE A 262 -16.75 2.74 -3.56
N VAL A 263 -17.11 3.96 -4.00
CA VAL A 263 -18.11 4.15 -5.05
C VAL A 263 -17.65 3.49 -6.34
N PHE A 264 -16.43 3.75 -6.79
CA PHE A 264 -15.88 3.15 -8.02
C PHE A 264 -15.85 1.63 -7.93
N TYR A 265 -15.40 1.05 -6.82
CA TYR A 265 -15.30 -0.40 -6.66
C TYR A 265 -16.67 -1.07 -6.67
N LEU A 266 -17.66 -0.51 -5.98
CA LEU A 266 -19.03 -1.03 -6.02
C LEU A 266 -19.62 -0.95 -7.43
N LEU A 267 -19.49 0.20 -8.10
CA LEU A 267 -20.01 0.37 -9.46
C LEU A 267 -19.33 -0.55 -10.49
N VAL A 268 -18.02 -0.77 -10.37
CA VAL A 268 -17.30 -1.72 -11.24
C VAL A 268 -17.77 -3.16 -10.99
N ASN A 269 -17.97 -3.58 -9.74
CA ASN A 269 -18.48 -4.92 -9.44
C ASN A 269 -19.92 -5.10 -9.94
N ILE A 270 -20.77 -4.09 -9.78
CA ILE A 270 -22.12 -4.08 -10.37
C ILE A 270 -22.01 -4.23 -11.89
N SER A 271 -21.17 -3.43 -12.55
CA SER A 271 -20.95 -3.51 -13.99
C SER A 271 -20.44 -4.88 -14.48
N TYR A 272 -19.63 -5.59 -13.69
CA TYR A 272 -19.22 -6.94 -14.06
C TYR A 272 -20.40 -7.90 -14.02
N LEU A 273 -21.27 -7.78 -13.02
CA LEU A 273 -22.41 -8.66 -12.81
C LEU A 273 -23.62 -8.34 -13.69
N THR A 274 -23.66 -7.16 -14.34
CA THR A 274 -24.67 -6.87 -15.37
C THR A 274 -24.38 -7.59 -16.69
N VAL A 275 -23.10 -7.84 -16.99
CA VAL A 275 -22.65 -8.45 -18.25
C VAL A 275 -22.31 -9.93 -18.10
N LEU A 276 -21.69 -10.32 -16.98
CA LEU A 276 -21.20 -11.68 -16.74
C LEU A 276 -22.09 -12.40 -15.73
N THR A 277 -22.32 -13.69 -15.95
CA THR A 277 -22.93 -14.53 -14.93
C THR A 277 -21.96 -14.79 -13.76
N PRO A 278 -22.45 -15.05 -12.54
CA PRO A 278 -21.57 -15.35 -11.39
C PRO A 278 -20.58 -16.49 -11.64
N ARG A 279 -21.01 -17.53 -12.37
CA ARG A 279 -20.16 -18.68 -12.73
C ARG A 279 -19.08 -18.31 -13.73
N GLU A 280 -19.42 -17.51 -14.74
CA GLU A 280 -18.44 -17.00 -15.70
C GLU A 280 -17.39 -16.13 -15.01
N LEU A 281 -17.81 -15.25 -14.10
CA LEU A 281 -16.93 -14.36 -13.35
C LEU A 281 -15.87 -15.15 -12.56
N ILE A 282 -16.26 -16.18 -11.80
CA ILE A 282 -15.30 -16.98 -11.02
C ILE A 282 -14.42 -17.88 -11.90
N SER A 283 -14.92 -18.30 -13.07
CA SER A 283 -14.15 -19.11 -14.02
C SER A 283 -13.10 -18.28 -14.77
N SER A 284 -13.30 -16.97 -14.87
CA SER A 284 -12.38 -16.09 -15.58
C SER A 284 -11.06 -15.93 -14.84
N ALA A 285 -9.96 -16.01 -15.60
CA ALA A 285 -8.63 -15.67 -15.09
C ALA A 285 -8.41 -14.14 -15.02
N ALA A 286 -9.12 -13.37 -15.85
CA ALA A 286 -9.01 -11.92 -15.96
C ALA A 286 -10.40 -11.33 -16.20
N VAL A 287 -11.10 -11.03 -15.10
CA VAL A 287 -12.53 -10.66 -15.10
C VAL A 287 -12.81 -9.47 -16.03
N SER A 288 -11.96 -8.45 -15.98
CA SER A 288 -12.11 -7.24 -16.80
C SER A 288 -11.96 -7.50 -18.30
N VAL A 289 -11.07 -8.43 -18.69
CA VAL A 289 -10.87 -8.80 -20.10
C VAL A 289 -12.07 -9.57 -20.61
N THR A 290 -12.56 -10.55 -19.85
CA THR A 290 -13.77 -11.32 -20.21
C THR A 290 -15.00 -10.42 -20.29
N TRP A 291 -15.13 -9.44 -19.40
CA TRP A 291 -16.16 -8.42 -19.48
C TRP A 291 -16.06 -7.60 -20.77
N ALA A 292 -14.84 -7.18 -21.15
CA ALA A 292 -14.60 -6.41 -22.36
C ALA A 292 -14.92 -7.20 -23.64
N ASP A 293 -14.55 -8.49 -23.67
CA ASP A 293 -14.84 -9.38 -24.79
C ASP A 293 -16.35 -9.55 -25.03
N ARG A 294 -17.16 -9.47 -23.97
CA ARG A 294 -18.63 -9.53 -24.05
C ARG A 294 -19.25 -8.21 -24.48
N MET A 295 -18.80 -7.11 -23.90
CA MET A 295 -19.44 -5.80 -24.06
C MET A 295 -18.95 -5.04 -25.29
N ILE A 296 -17.64 -5.04 -25.55
CA ILE A 296 -17.01 -4.26 -26.63
C ILE A 296 -15.93 -5.09 -27.34
N PRO A 297 -16.29 -6.15 -28.09
CA PRO A 297 -15.32 -7.06 -28.71
C PRO A 297 -14.24 -6.34 -29.55
N SER A 298 -14.62 -5.29 -30.28
CA SER A 298 -13.70 -4.52 -31.13
C SER A 298 -12.66 -3.70 -30.36
N TRP A 299 -12.90 -3.40 -29.07
CA TRP A 299 -12.04 -2.58 -28.21
C TRP A 299 -11.52 -3.38 -27.01
N ALA A 300 -11.72 -4.70 -27.00
CA ALA A 300 -11.36 -5.56 -25.88
C ALA A 300 -9.88 -5.49 -25.50
N TRP A 301 -8.99 -5.20 -26.47
CA TRP A 301 -7.55 -5.02 -26.25
C TRP A 301 -7.18 -3.79 -25.41
N ILE A 302 -8.05 -2.77 -25.30
CA ILE A 302 -7.79 -1.56 -24.51
C ILE A 302 -7.85 -1.84 -23.01
N ILE A 303 -8.71 -2.77 -22.59
CA ILE A 303 -8.89 -3.12 -21.17
C ILE A 303 -7.64 -3.76 -20.56
N PRO A 304 -7.00 -4.81 -21.12
CA PRO A 304 -5.77 -5.36 -20.54
C PRO A 304 -4.62 -4.34 -20.50
N VAL A 305 -4.51 -3.47 -21.51
CA VAL A 305 -3.54 -2.36 -21.51
C VAL A 305 -3.83 -1.38 -20.36
N SER A 306 -5.10 -1.01 -20.18
CA SER A 306 -5.52 -0.12 -19.10
C SER A 306 -5.30 -0.71 -17.72
N VAL A 307 -5.53 -2.02 -17.57
CA VAL A 307 -5.23 -2.77 -16.34
C VAL A 307 -3.74 -2.78 -16.06
N ALA A 308 -2.91 -3.07 -17.07
CA ALA A 308 -1.45 -3.04 -16.93
C ALA A 308 -0.95 -1.65 -16.50
N ILE A 309 -1.47 -0.58 -17.10
CA ILE A 309 -1.18 0.81 -16.71
C ILE A 309 -1.61 1.08 -15.26
N SER A 310 -2.77 0.58 -14.84
CA SER A 310 -3.26 0.72 -13.47
C SER A 310 -2.33 0.04 -12.45
N ILE A 311 -1.88 -1.19 -12.74
CA ILE A 311 -0.95 -1.93 -11.88
C ILE A 311 0.41 -1.23 -11.84
N PHE A 312 0.89 -0.72 -12.98
CA PHE A 312 2.11 0.09 -13.05
C PHE A 312 2.03 1.30 -12.12
N GLY A 313 0.93 2.06 -12.17
CA GLY A 313 0.72 3.22 -11.29
C GLY A 313 0.70 2.84 -9.81
N SER A 314 0.08 1.72 -9.46
CA SER A 314 0.08 1.22 -8.07
C SER A 314 1.45 0.72 -7.61
N LEU A 315 2.22 0.09 -8.49
CA LEU A 315 3.61 -0.32 -8.25
C LEU A 315 4.53 0.87 -8.04
N ASN A 316 4.38 1.92 -8.86
CA ASN A 316 5.16 3.14 -8.72
C ASN A 316 4.97 3.77 -7.33
N GLY A 317 3.72 3.94 -6.89
CA GLY A 317 3.42 4.38 -5.52
C GLY A 317 3.98 3.46 -4.44
N GLY A 318 3.85 2.13 -4.62
CA GLY A 318 4.41 1.13 -3.70
C GLY A 318 5.93 1.20 -3.54
N MET A 319 6.65 1.37 -4.64
CA MET A 319 8.10 1.56 -4.66
C MET A 319 8.48 2.90 -4.02
N PHE A 320 7.71 3.96 -4.30
CA PHE A 320 7.94 5.29 -3.78
C PHE A 320 7.90 5.35 -2.25
N MET A 321 6.90 4.67 -1.63
CA MET A 321 6.79 4.55 -0.16
C MET A 321 8.02 3.88 0.47
N LEU A 322 8.52 2.82 -0.16
CA LEU A 322 9.52 1.95 0.44
C LEU A 322 10.87 2.66 0.63
N GLY A 323 11.24 3.56 -0.28
CA GLY A 323 12.42 4.42 -0.11
C GLY A 323 12.33 5.33 1.13
N ARG A 324 11.15 5.89 1.43
CA ARG A 324 10.95 6.82 2.55
C ARG A 324 10.91 6.11 3.90
N LEU A 325 10.28 4.94 3.94
CA LEU A 325 10.30 4.08 5.12
C LEU A 325 11.74 3.74 5.52
N ASN A 326 12.53 3.29 4.57
CA ASN A 326 13.92 2.89 4.81
C ASN A 326 14.81 4.08 5.18
N TYR A 327 14.59 5.23 4.53
CA TYR A 327 15.21 6.50 4.89
C TYR A 327 14.93 6.87 6.37
N ALA A 328 13.67 6.84 6.80
CA ALA A 328 13.27 7.17 8.16
C ALA A 328 13.87 6.23 9.21
N GLY A 329 13.93 4.93 8.92
CA GLY A 329 14.58 3.96 9.79
C GLY A 329 16.07 4.16 9.99
N SER A 330 16.75 4.50 8.91
CA SER A 330 18.20 4.72 8.92
C SER A 330 18.57 6.02 9.61
N LYS A 331 17.77 7.09 9.41
CA LYS A 331 17.90 8.36 10.15
C LYS A 331 17.87 8.15 11.66
N GLU A 332 17.11 7.16 12.10
CA GLU A 332 16.91 6.83 13.50
C GLU A 332 17.88 5.77 14.06
N GLY A 333 18.90 5.38 13.28
CA GLY A 333 19.92 4.40 13.69
C GLY A 333 19.43 2.96 13.75
N HIS A 334 18.21 2.66 13.28
CA HIS A 334 17.66 1.30 13.25
C HIS A 334 18.03 0.55 11.96
N LEU A 335 18.51 1.25 10.94
CA LEU A 335 19.02 0.68 9.69
C LEU A 335 20.42 1.24 9.38
N PRO A 336 21.25 0.54 8.59
CA PRO A 336 22.56 1.05 8.16
C PRO A 336 22.51 2.48 7.62
N SER A 337 23.49 3.32 7.96
CA SER A 337 23.51 4.75 7.62
C SER A 337 23.47 5.02 6.11
N LEU A 338 24.01 4.13 5.28
CA LEU A 338 23.96 4.23 3.81
C LEU A 338 22.52 4.38 3.28
N ILE A 339 21.55 3.78 3.96
CA ILE A 339 20.15 3.73 3.52
C ILE A 339 19.45 5.09 3.68
N SER A 340 19.89 5.95 4.61
CA SER A 340 19.36 7.32 4.78
C SER A 340 20.05 8.36 3.90
N MET A 341 21.06 7.98 3.13
CA MET A 341 21.78 8.95 2.29
C MET A 341 20.94 9.35 1.07
N LEU A 342 21.04 10.63 0.70
CA LEU A 342 20.35 11.20 -0.45
C LEU A 342 21.34 11.44 -1.59
N HIS A 343 20.89 11.21 -2.83
CA HIS A 343 21.67 11.56 -4.02
C HIS A 343 21.86 13.08 -4.10
N VAL A 344 23.10 13.54 -4.31
CA VAL A 344 23.46 14.97 -4.22
C VAL A 344 22.68 15.83 -5.24
N ARG A 345 22.62 15.39 -6.50
CA ARG A 345 21.92 16.11 -7.57
C ARG A 345 20.39 15.99 -7.53
N HIS A 346 19.89 14.81 -7.21
CA HIS A 346 18.46 14.48 -7.37
C HIS A 346 17.65 14.57 -6.07
N LEU A 347 18.31 14.64 -4.91
CA LEU A 347 17.70 14.66 -3.57
C LEU A 347 16.74 13.48 -3.34
N THR A 348 17.08 12.33 -3.91
CA THR A 348 16.32 11.07 -3.84
C THR A 348 17.04 10.08 -2.92
N PRO A 349 16.31 9.23 -2.16
CA PRO A 349 16.91 8.17 -1.34
C PRO A 349 17.33 6.97 -2.20
N ALA A 350 18.26 7.16 -3.13
CA ALA A 350 18.66 6.17 -4.13
C ALA A 350 19.14 4.83 -3.53
N PRO A 351 19.99 4.79 -2.48
CA PRO A 351 20.45 3.51 -1.89
C PRO A 351 19.29 2.71 -1.30
N ALA A 352 18.38 3.38 -0.60
CA ALA A 352 17.17 2.76 -0.06
C ALA A 352 16.30 2.16 -1.17
N MET A 353 16.10 2.89 -2.28
CA MET A 353 15.30 2.43 -3.42
C MET A 353 15.94 1.21 -4.10
N ILE A 354 17.26 1.20 -4.28
CA ILE A 354 17.99 0.09 -4.91
C ILE A 354 17.85 -1.17 -4.06
N ILE A 355 18.17 -1.11 -2.77
CA ILE A 355 18.08 -2.27 -1.85
C ILE A 355 16.65 -2.82 -1.83
N SER A 356 15.67 -1.92 -1.76
CA SER A 356 14.25 -2.29 -1.75
C SER A 356 13.80 -3.00 -3.02
N THR A 357 14.29 -2.52 -4.17
CA THR A 357 14.00 -3.12 -5.48
C THR A 357 14.63 -4.51 -5.58
N LEU A 358 15.88 -4.67 -5.12
CA LEU A 358 16.56 -5.96 -5.10
C LEU A 358 15.83 -6.98 -4.22
N ILE A 359 15.39 -6.57 -3.02
CA ILE A 359 14.60 -7.45 -2.14
C ILE A 359 13.28 -7.83 -2.83
N ALA A 360 12.58 -6.89 -3.46
CA ALA A 360 11.36 -7.19 -4.21
C ALA A 360 11.60 -8.20 -5.35
N CYS A 361 12.73 -8.09 -6.07
CA CYS A 361 13.12 -9.06 -7.09
C CYS A 361 13.38 -10.46 -6.50
N ILE A 362 13.99 -10.56 -5.31
CA ILE A 362 14.17 -11.85 -4.62
C ILE A 362 12.82 -12.49 -4.32
N PHE A 363 11.82 -11.70 -3.90
CA PHE A 363 10.44 -12.17 -3.70
C PHE A 363 9.73 -12.56 -5.00
N VAL A 364 10.28 -12.35 -6.20
CA VAL A 364 9.67 -12.87 -7.43
C VAL A 364 10.09 -14.32 -7.69
N ILE A 365 11.28 -14.74 -7.24
CA ILE A 365 11.89 -16.03 -7.59
C ILE A 365 11.12 -17.23 -7.00
N PRO A 366 10.85 -17.31 -5.67
CA PRO A 366 10.26 -18.49 -5.06
C PRO A 366 8.72 -18.52 -5.12
N SER A 367 8.10 -17.48 -5.66
CA SER A 367 6.75 -17.09 -5.22
C SER A 367 5.60 -17.72 -5.99
N ASP A 368 4.65 -18.23 -5.21
CA ASP A 368 3.24 -18.36 -5.56
C ASP A 368 2.47 -17.14 -5.03
N LEU A 369 1.67 -16.49 -5.89
CA LEU A 369 1.02 -15.20 -5.64
C LEU A 369 0.02 -15.28 -4.48
N VAL A 370 -0.68 -16.41 -4.35
CA VAL A 370 -1.70 -16.64 -3.31
C VAL A 370 -1.04 -16.74 -1.95
N SER A 371 0.04 -17.53 -1.86
CA SER A 371 0.82 -17.67 -0.64
C SER A 371 1.33 -16.31 -0.15
N LEU A 372 1.99 -15.52 -1.02
CA LEU A 372 2.51 -14.19 -0.67
C LEU A 372 1.44 -13.24 -0.09
N THR A 373 0.27 -13.23 -0.72
CA THR A 373 -0.83 -12.33 -0.36
C THR A 373 -1.39 -12.66 1.03
N ASN A 374 -1.49 -13.95 1.37
CA ASN A 374 -1.95 -14.40 2.69
C ASN A 374 -0.97 -14.03 3.80
N TYR A 375 0.33 -14.24 3.57
CA TYR A 375 1.35 -13.85 4.55
C TYR A 375 1.40 -12.34 4.79
N PHE A 376 1.38 -11.57 3.70
CA PHE A 376 1.41 -10.11 3.75
C PHE A 376 0.21 -9.57 4.54
N SER A 377 -0.99 -10.12 4.30
CA SER A 377 -2.22 -9.63 4.92
C SER A 377 -2.21 -9.80 6.43
N PHE A 378 -1.80 -10.98 6.92
CA PHE A 378 -1.64 -11.26 8.34
C PHE A 378 -0.71 -10.25 9.04
N SER A 379 0.53 -10.12 8.54
CA SER A 379 1.52 -9.25 9.16
C SER A 379 1.13 -7.77 9.05
N SER A 380 0.47 -7.37 7.97
CA SER A 380 -0.02 -6.00 7.79
C SER A 380 -1.07 -5.62 8.82
N TRP A 381 -2.06 -6.49 9.05
CA TRP A 381 -3.12 -6.20 10.03
C TRP A 381 -2.60 -6.16 11.46
N LEU A 382 -1.58 -6.96 11.81
CA LEU A 382 -0.90 -6.87 13.10
C LEU A 382 -0.25 -5.48 13.29
N LEU A 383 0.46 -4.97 12.28
CA LEU A 383 1.09 -3.64 12.36
C LEU A 383 0.08 -2.49 12.37
N VAL A 384 -1.04 -2.63 11.65
CA VAL A 384 -2.16 -1.67 11.72
C VAL A 384 -2.72 -1.60 13.14
N GLY A 385 -2.89 -2.76 13.78
CA GLY A 385 -3.29 -2.86 15.19
C GLY A 385 -2.32 -2.14 16.11
N LEU A 386 -1.02 -2.43 16.01
CA LEU A 386 0.02 -1.76 16.81
C LEU A 386 0.04 -0.24 16.60
N THR A 387 -0.18 0.22 15.37
CA THR A 387 -0.23 1.65 15.05
C THR A 387 -1.45 2.33 15.68
N CYS A 388 -2.61 1.66 15.68
CA CYS A 388 -3.81 2.18 16.34
C CYS A 388 -3.70 2.13 17.87
N VAL A 389 -3.04 1.10 18.43
CA VAL A 389 -2.69 1.08 19.87
C VAL A 389 -1.77 2.26 20.20
N SER A 390 -0.79 2.56 19.33
CA SER A 390 0.06 3.74 19.51
C SER A 390 -0.75 5.06 19.55
N LEU A 391 -1.72 5.23 18.66
CA LEU A 391 -2.65 6.38 18.71
C LEU A 391 -3.37 6.45 20.07
N ILE A 392 -3.93 5.33 20.54
CA ILE A 392 -4.63 5.27 21.84
C ILE A 392 -3.66 5.64 22.97
N VAL A 393 -2.44 5.08 23.00
CA VAL A 393 -1.44 5.40 24.02
C VAL A 393 -1.08 6.88 23.99
N LEU A 394 -0.87 7.47 22.81
CA LEU A 394 -0.55 8.89 22.66
C LEU A 394 -1.68 9.82 23.10
N ARG A 395 -2.95 9.38 23.04
CA ARG A 395 -4.08 10.13 23.58
C ARG A 395 -4.00 10.32 25.08
N PHE A 396 -3.55 9.30 25.80
CA PHE A 396 -3.44 9.33 27.26
C PHE A 396 -2.09 9.91 27.72
N ARG A 397 -1.00 9.54 27.06
CA ARG A 397 0.36 9.97 27.44
C ARG A 397 0.67 11.42 27.06
N GLU A 398 0.17 11.88 25.92
CA GLU A 398 0.43 13.21 25.37
C GLU A 398 -0.88 13.94 25.02
N PRO A 399 -1.72 14.29 26.02
CA PRO A 399 -3.02 14.90 25.77
C PRO A 399 -2.90 16.26 25.08
N ASN A 400 -1.83 17.01 25.34
CA ASN A 400 -1.59 18.35 24.81
C ASN A 400 -0.94 18.39 23.42
N LEU A 401 -0.67 17.23 22.80
CA LEU A 401 -0.18 17.19 21.42
C LEU A 401 -1.19 17.87 20.49
N GLU A 402 -0.72 18.80 19.65
CA GLU A 402 -1.54 19.48 18.66
C GLU A 402 -2.07 18.45 17.64
N ARG A 403 -3.40 18.37 17.51
CA ARG A 403 -4.08 17.41 16.64
C ARG A 403 -5.01 18.15 15.69
N PRO A 404 -4.52 18.56 14.50
CA PRO A 404 -5.32 19.28 13.53
C PRO A 404 -6.57 18.51 13.09
N TYR A 405 -6.46 17.19 13.01
CA TYR A 405 -7.58 16.27 12.85
C TYR A 405 -7.65 15.33 14.05
N LYS A 406 -8.86 15.17 14.61
CA LYS A 406 -9.10 14.43 15.85
C LYS A 406 -10.16 13.35 15.59
N VAL A 407 -9.76 12.09 15.52
CA VAL A 407 -10.68 10.95 15.38
C VAL A 407 -11.43 10.69 16.67
N PHE A 408 -12.68 10.25 16.54
CA PHE A 408 -13.51 9.81 17.67
C PHE A 408 -12.86 8.58 18.33
N LEU A 409 -12.47 8.69 19.60
CA LEU A 409 -11.60 7.70 20.25
C LEU A 409 -12.16 6.27 20.25
N PRO A 410 -13.47 6.01 20.47
CA PRO A 410 -14.03 4.66 20.36
C PRO A 410 -13.77 3.98 19.01
N LEU A 411 -13.67 4.76 17.92
CA LEU A 411 -13.37 4.23 16.60
C LEU A 411 -11.97 3.60 16.54
N ALA A 412 -11.00 4.15 17.26
CA ALA A 412 -9.66 3.57 17.35
C ALA A 412 -9.69 2.19 18.03
N PHE A 413 -10.51 2.03 19.09
CA PHE A 413 -10.71 0.73 19.74
C PHE A 413 -11.40 -0.28 18.81
N VAL A 414 -12.38 0.16 18.02
CA VAL A 414 -13.02 -0.69 17.00
C VAL A 414 -11.98 -1.17 15.98
N VAL A 415 -11.10 -0.30 15.48
CA VAL A 415 -10.05 -0.69 14.53
C VAL A 415 -9.06 -1.69 15.14
N VAL A 416 -8.69 -1.52 16.42
CA VAL A 416 -7.87 -2.51 17.14
C VAL A 416 -8.60 -3.86 17.24
N GLY A 417 -9.91 -3.86 17.54
CA GLY A 417 -10.72 -5.07 17.57
C GLY A 417 -10.81 -5.77 16.22
N VAL A 418 -11.03 -5.02 15.13
CA VAL A 418 -11.04 -5.54 13.75
C VAL A 418 -9.67 -6.12 13.37
N SER A 419 -8.59 -5.42 13.69
CA SER A 419 -7.22 -5.92 13.49
C SER A 419 -6.98 -7.22 14.24
N ALA A 420 -7.36 -7.30 15.52
CA ALA A 420 -7.24 -8.52 16.31
C ALA A 420 -8.05 -9.67 15.72
N PHE A 421 -9.28 -9.42 15.27
CA PHE A 421 -10.11 -10.41 14.60
C PHE A 421 -9.45 -10.94 13.31
N LEU A 422 -8.94 -10.05 12.45
CA LEU A 422 -8.31 -10.43 11.18
C LEU A 422 -6.96 -11.16 11.37
N VAL A 423 -6.31 -11.01 12.52
CA VAL A 423 -5.10 -11.76 12.89
C VAL A 423 -5.46 -13.12 13.49
N LEU A 424 -6.47 -13.19 14.37
CA LEU A 424 -6.84 -14.41 15.09
C LEU A 424 -7.70 -15.38 14.29
N ALA A 425 -8.63 -14.87 13.47
CA ALA A 425 -9.56 -15.71 12.72
C ALA A 425 -8.84 -16.71 11.78
N PRO A 426 -7.82 -16.33 10.99
CA PRO A 426 -7.08 -17.28 10.17
C PRO A 426 -6.35 -18.36 10.97
N ILE A 427 -5.80 -17.99 12.13
CA ILE A 427 -5.08 -18.93 13.01
C ILE A 427 -6.04 -20.00 13.54
N ILE A 428 -7.25 -19.59 13.93
CA ILE A 428 -8.25 -20.47 14.55
C ILE A 428 -8.95 -21.34 13.50
N GLN A 429 -9.36 -20.73 12.38
CA GLN A 429 -10.21 -21.39 11.38
C GLN A 429 -9.41 -22.20 10.35
N SER A 430 -8.17 -21.80 10.05
CA SER A 430 -7.33 -22.45 9.06
C SER A 430 -5.86 -22.35 9.46
N PRO A 431 -5.46 -23.05 10.54
CA PRO A 431 -4.10 -22.99 11.07
C PRO A 431 -3.10 -23.47 10.01
N LYS A 432 -2.38 -22.53 9.41
CA LYS A 432 -1.27 -22.80 8.49
C LYS A 432 0.04 -22.50 9.20
N VAL A 433 1.04 -23.38 9.03
CA VAL A 433 2.41 -23.21 9.54
C VAL A 433 3.03 -21.88 9.08
N GLN A 434 2.53 -21.39 7.96
CA GLN A 434 2.80 -20.10 7.36
C GLN A 434 2.72 -18.91 8.36
N TYR A 435 1.67 -18.84 9.19
CA TYR A 435 1.51 -17.75 10.16
C TYR A 435 2.55 -17.82 11.29
N PHE A 436 2.93 -19.04 11.69
CA PHE A 436 4.00 -19.24 12.67
C PHE A 436 5.35 -18.74 12.13
N TYR A 437 5.68 -19.04 10.87
CA TYR A 437 6.90 -18.52 10.24
C TYR A 437 6.89 -16.99 10.15
N ALA A 438 5.75 -16.36 9.88
CA ALA A 438 5.63 -14.91 9.86
C ALA A 438 5.93 -14.31 11.24
N LEU A 439 5.34 -14.85 12.31
CA LEU A 439 5.63 -14.41 13.68
C LEU A 439 7.10 -14.62 14.05
N LEU A 440 7.65 -15.79 13.73
CA LEU A 440 9.07 -16.09 13.97
C LEU A 440 9.98 -15.08 13.25
N PHE A 441 9.66 -14.72 12.01
CA PHE A 441 10.39 -13.69 11.25
C PHE A 441 10.24 -12.29 11.86
N MET A 442 9.08 -11.94 12.41
CA MET A 442 8.90 -10.65 13.09
C MET A 442 9.73 -10.58 14.37
N PHE A 443 9.72 -11.64 15.18
CA PHE A 443 10.47 -11.69 16.44
C PHE A 443 11.97 -11.94 16.25
N SER A 444 12.40 -12.54 15.14
CA SER A 444 13.84 -12.69 14.84
C SER A 444 14.54 -11.34 14.71
N SER A 445 13.80 -10.26 14.43
CA SER A 445 14.33 -8.89 14.48
C SER A 445 14.95 -8.53 15.82
N ILE A 446 14.51 -9.13 16.94
CA ILE A 446 15.07 -8.89 18.27
C ILE A 446 16.53 -9.36 18.35
N ILE A 447 16.86 -10.46 17.66
CA ILE A 447 18.22 -11.02 17.60
C ILE A 447 19.18 -10.02 16.94
N ILE A 448 18.70 -9.20 16.01
CA ILE A 448 19.49 -8.16 15.33
C ILE A 448 19.43 -6.83 16.10
N TYR A 449 18.30 -6.50 16.71
CA TYR A 449 18.13 -5.30 17.50
C TYR A 449 19.11 -5.23 18.68
N ILE A 450 19.27 -6.34 19.42
CA ILE A 450 20.09 -6.37 20.63
C ILE A 450 21.57 -6.04 20.32
N PRO A 451 22.28 -6.73 19.41
CA PRO A 451 23.69 -6.43 19.12
C PRO A 451 23.87 -5.08 18.41
N PHE A 452 23.06 -4.79 17.40
CA PHE A 452 23.35 -3.67 16.48
C PHE A 452 22.74 -2.34 16.91
N VAL A 453 21.56 -2.35 17.55
CA VAL A 453 20.87 -1.12 17.96
C VAL A 453 21.08 -0.85 19.45
N HIS A 454 20.89 -1.86 20.30
CA HIS A 454 21.05 -1.69 21.75
C HIS A 454 22.52 -1.62 22.17
N PHE A 455 23.34 -2.58 21.74
CA PHE A 455 24.79 -2.60 22.04
C PHE A 455 25.65 -1.82 21.04
N LYS A 456 25.06 -1.27 19.97
CA LYS A 456 25.75 -0.47 18.94
C LYS A 456 27.01 -1.14 18.37
N LEU A 457 26.96 -2.47 18.17
CA LEU A 457 28.09 -3.24 17.66
C LEU A 457 28.44 -2.78 16.24
N LYS A 458 29.66 -2.29 16.06
CA LYS A 458 30.17 -1.84 14.76
C LYS A 458 30.85 -3.00 14.05
N ILE A 459 30.41 -3.31 12.83
CA ILE A 459 31.07 -4.31 11.99
C ILE A 459 32.39 -3.70 11.46
N PRO A 460 33.56 -4.34 11.68
CA PRO A 460 34.80 -3.88 11.10
C PRO A 460 34.69 -3.84 9.56
N TYR A 461 35.34 -2.87 8.91
CA TYR A 461 35.29 -2.61 7.45
C TYR A 461 33.98 -2.03 6.89
N PHE A 462 32.87 -2.01 7.64
CA PHE A 462 31.59 -1.48 7.14
C PHE A 462 31.67 -0.02 6.70
N ASN A 463 32.48 0.78 7.39
CA ASN A 463 32.73 2.18 7.02
C ASN A 463 33.45 2.32 5.67
N LYS A 464 34.38 1.41 5.34
CA LYS A 464 35.08 1.42 4.04
C LYS A 464 34.12 1.08 2.91
N ILE A 465 33.26 0.08 3.12
CA ILE A 465 32.21 -0.29 2.16
C ILE A 465 31.23 0.87 1.97
N THR A 466 30.80 1.50 3.06
CA THR A 466 29.90 2.66 3.03
C THR A 466 30.52 3.82 2.24
N CYS A 467 31.80 4.13 2.48
CA CYS A 467 32.51 5.18 1.75
C CYS A 467 32.63 4.87 0.24
N TYR A 468 32.95 3.62 -0.12
CA TYR A 468 32.97 3.21 -1.52
C TYR A 468 31.61 3.35 -2.20
N LEU A 469 30.54 2.90 -1.53
CA LEU A 469 29.18 3.01 -2.05
C LEU A 469 28.67 4.46 -2.10
N GLN A 470 29.11 5.32 -1.17
CA GLN A 470 28.85 6.76 -1.21
C GLN A 470 29.40 7.41 -2.48
N LEU A 471 30.66 7.12 -2.80
CA LEU A 471 31.32 7.62 -4.00
C LEU A 471 30.68 7.04 -5.28
N LEU A 472 30.37 5.73 -5.28
CA LEU A 472 29.77 5.06 -6.42
C LEU A 472 28.37 5.60 -6.76
N LEU A 473 27.57 5.89 -5.74
CA LEU A 473 26.18 6.32 -5.90
C LEU A 473 25.99 7.85 -5.89
N GLU A 474 27.07 8.63 -5.69
CA GLU A 474 27.03 10.09 -5.55
C GLU A 474 26.00 10.53 -4.48
N VAL A 475 26.06 9.90 -3.30
CA VAL A 475 25.13 10.12 -2.18
C VAL A 475 25.80 10.76 -0.97
N SER A 476 25.08 11.66 -0.30
CA SER A 476 25.51 12.35 0.90
C SER A 476 24.57 12.04 2.08
N PRO A 477 25.08 11.95 3.31
CA PRO A 477 24.23 12.05 4.50
C PRO A 477 23.45 13.38 4.51
N THR A 478 22.27 13.39 5.12
CA THR A 478 21.45 14.60 5.27
C THR A 478 21.95 15.48 6.41
N ASP A 479 21.96 16.81 6.24
CA ASP A 479 22.56 17.76 7.20
C ASP A 479 21.88 17.83 8.60
N MET A 480 20.89 16.96 8.85
CA MET A 480 20.30 16.72 10.16
C MET A 480 21.10 15.70 11.00
N PHE A 481 22.24 15.22 10.53
CA PHE A 481 23.13 14.34 11.31
C PHE A 481 23.95 15.08 12.39
N GLU A 482 23.84 16.41 12.47
CA GLU A 482 24.25 17.14 13.66
C GLU A 482 23.18 17.03 14.74
N ASP A 483 23.18 15.90 15.46
CA ASP A 483 22.69 15.94 16.83
C ASP A 483 23.61 16.91 17.58
N SER A 484 23.04 18.04 17.98
CA SER A 484 23.54 18.95 19.00
C SER A 484 23.59 18.26 20.38
N LYS A 485 24.38 17.20 20.48
CA LYS A 485 24.76 16.49 21.71
C LYS A 485 26.22 16.04 21.63
N THR A 486 27.08 17.01 21.36
CA THR A 486 28.41 17.09 21.96
C THR A 486 28.45 18.41 22.71
N GLU A 487 27.89 18.39 23.92
CA GLU A 487 28.34 19.13 25.11
C GLU A 487 27.62 18.56 26.33
#